data_AF-A0A6P0NP71-F1
#
_entry.id   AF-A0A6P0NP71-F1
#
_cell.length_a   1.000
_cell.length_b   1.000
_cell.length_c   1.000
_cell.angle_alpha   90.00
_cell.angle_beta   90.00
_cell.angle_gamma   90.00
#
_symmetry.space_group_name_H-M   'P 1'
#
loop_
_entity.id
_entity.type
_entity.pdbx_description
1 polymer ?
#
loop_
_entity_poly.entity_id
_entity_poly.type
_entity_poly.pdbx_seq_one_letter_code
_entity_poly.pdbx_strand_id
1 'polypeptide(L)'
;MARADFNYIPVNKTFNENSPVFEVDFPVEVSASQAVVDDGYLLITVRSVDSQSHRIQINGTDLSGFDIPKPPGDSDAWLTYMDRIQPNVLRSGMNNIQITRVGNDDFVVKDIVVHWREA
;
A
#
# COMPACT_ATOMS: atom_id res chain seq x y z
N MET A 1 -6.30 -26.65 1.62
CA MET A 1 -5.64 -25.52 2.28
C MET A 1 -6.55 -24.32 2.10
N ALA A 2 -6.98 -23.66 3.17
CA ALA A 2 -7.65 -22.36 3.02
C ALA A 2 -6.57 -21.38 2.56
N ARG A 3 -6.71 -20.87 1.33
CA ARG A 3 -5.80 -19.88 0.77
C ARG A 3 -6.26 -18.52 1.27
N ALA A 4 -5.32 -17.69 1.68
CA ALA A 4 -5.63 -16.36 2.16
C ALA A 4 -5.42 -15.39 0.99
N ASP A 5 -6.44 -14.59 0.69
CA ASP A 5 -6.41 -13.63 -0.42
C ASP A 5 -5.73 -12.32 0.03
N PHE A 6 -4.51 -12.45 0.57
CA PHE A 6 -3.69 -11.33 1.00
C PHE A 6 -2.18 -11.57 0.94
N ASN A 7 -1.43 -10.48 0.85
CA ASN A 7 0.01 -10.45 1.09
C ASN A 7 0.33 -9.52 2.26
N TYR A 8 1.13 -10.01 3.21
CA TYR A 8 1.76 -9.18 4.22
C TYR A 8 3.17 -8.79 3.75
N ILE A 9 3.43 -7.50 3.66
CA ILE A 9 4.68 -6.93 3.17
C ILE A 9 5.33 -6.16 4.33
N PRO A 10 6.37 -6.71 4.97
CA PRO A 10 7.11 -5.99 5.99
C PRO A 10 7.97 -4.91 5.33
N VAL A 11 7.80 -3.65 5.75
CA VAL A 11 8.52 -2.51 5.18
C VAL A 11 9.57 -1.99 6.16
N ASN A 12 9.16 -1.70 7.40
CA ASN A 12 9.97 -1.15 8.49
C ASN A 12 11.02 -0.12 8.02
N LYS A 13 10.56 0.92 7.32
CA LYS A 13 11.39 1.91 6.64
C LYS A 13 11.03 3.33 7.08
N THR A 14 12.06 4.14 7.30
CA THR A 14 11.93 5.60 7.40
C THR A 14 12.10 6.22 6.01
N PHE A 15 11.15 7.06 5.62
CA PHE A 15 11.18 7.87 4.41
C PHE A 15 11.71 9.25 4.78
N ASN A 16 12.74 9.69 4.06
CA ASN A 16 13.35 11.01 4.19
C ASN A 16 13.93 11.46 2.85
N GLU A 17 14.54 12.64 2.80
CA GLU A 17 15.14 13.19 1.58
C GLU A 17 16.17 12.27 0.91
N ASN A 18 16.92 11.50 1.70
CA ASN A 18 17.94 10.58 1.19
C ASN A 18 17.40 9.20 0.83
N SER A 19 16.17 8.88 1.26
CA SER A 19 15.51 7.60 0.99
C SER A 19 14.01 7.79 0.70
N PRO A 20 13.64 8.52 -0.36
CA PRO A 20 12.27 8.95 -0.59
C PRO A 20 11.39 7.85 -1.20
N VAL A 21 11.98 6.74 -1.67
CA VAL A 21 11.25 5.68 -2.40
C VAL A 21 11.42 4.33 -1.73
N PHE A 22 10.36 3.53 -1.76
CA PHE A 22 10.34 2.11 -1.45
C PHE A 22 9.58 1.38 -2.54
N GLU A 23 10.14 0.28 -3.03
CA GLU A 23 9.53 -0.56 -4.06
C GLU A 23 9.72 -2.03 -3.69
N VAL A 24 8.69 -2.84 -3.91
CA VAL A 24 8.75 -4.28 -3.69
C VAL A 24 7.74 -5.01 -4.56
N ASP A 25 8.13 -6.17 -5.06
CA ASP A 25 7.23 -7.05 -5.79
C ASP A 25 6.50 -8.00 -4.84
N PHE A 26 5.23 -8.28 -5.14
CA PHE A 26 4.41 -9.22 -4.40
C PHE A 26 3.58 -10.12 -5.34
N PRO A 27 3.40 -11.41 -5.00
CA PRO A 27 2.62 -12.32 -5.83
C PRO A 27 1.12 -12.22 -5.52
N VAL A 28 0.29 -11.97 -6.52
CA VAL A 28 -1.15 -12.21 -6.44
C VAL A 28 -1.42 -13.55 -7.11
N GLU A 29 -1.51 -14.57 -6.30
CA GLU A 29 -1.94 -15.87 -6.77
C GLU A 29 -3.47 -15.85 -6.98
N VAL A 30 -3.97 -16.63 -7.93
CA VAL A 30 -5.41 -16.87 -8.12
C VAL A 30 -5.64 -18.34 -8.36
N SER A 31 -6.81 -18.85 -7.97
CA SER A 31 -7.18 -20.24 -8.23
C SER A 31 -7.33 -20.49 -9.74
N ALA A 32 -7.15 -21.75 -10.16
CA ALA A 32 -7.23 -22.11 -11.58
C ALA A 32 -8.58 -21.70 -12.19
N SER A 33 -8.54 -20.94 -13.29
CA SER A 33 -9.71 -20.37 -13.98
C SER A 33 -10.40 -19.19 -13.29
N GLN A 34 -9.83 -18.64 -12.21
CA GLN A 34 -10.31 -17.42 -11.57
C GLN A 34 -9.48 -16.20 -11.96
N ALA A 35 -10.07 -15.02 -11.79
CA ALA A 35 -9.38 -13.74 -11.93
C ALA A 35 -9.50 -12.93 -10.64
N VAL A 36 -8.59 -11.96 -10.47
CA VAL A 36 -8.76 -10.95 -9.42
C VAL A 36 -10.03 -10.17 -9.72
N VAL A 37 -10.89 -10.05 -8.71
CA VAL A 37 -12.11 -9.25 -8.77
C VAL A 37 -11.79 -7.85 -8.27
N ASP A 38 -12.48 -6.89 -8.86
CA ASP A 38 -12.56 -5.53 -8.37
C ASP A 38 -12.85 -5.49 -6.84
N ASP A 39 -12.41 -4.40 -6.19
CA ASP A 39 -12.52 -4.15 -4.74
C ASP A 39 -11.41 -4.75 -3.86
N GLY A 40 -10.17 -4.75 -4.35
CA GLY A 40 -9.00 -4.92 -3.50
C GLY A 40 -8.84 -3.75 -2.51
N TYR A 41 -8.09 -3.98 -1.44
CA TYR A 41 -7.74 -2.93 -0.49
C TYR A 41 -6.33 -3.11 0.03
N LEU A 42 -5.72 -1.98 0.34
CA LEU A 42 -4.42 -1.88 0.97
C LEU A 42 -4.62 -1.39 2.41
N LEU A 43 -4.00 -2.07 3.37
CA LEU A 43 -3.81 -1.57 4.72
C LEU A 43 -2.35 -1.14 4.86
N ILE A 44 -2.11 0.03 5.44
CA ILE A 44 -0.75 0.53 5.68
C ILE A 44 -0.65 1.09 7.09
N THR A 45 0.41 0.72 7.80
CA THR A 45 0.69 1.22 9.15
C THR A 45 1.82 2.25 9.09
N VAL A 46 1.50 3.51 9.42
CA VAL A 46 2.40 4.66 9.29
C VAL A 46 2.49 5.48 10.58
N ARG A 47 3.51 6.33 10.69
CA ARG A 47 3.72 7.26 11.80
C ARG A 47 4.44 8.53 11.33
N SER A 48 4.17 9.65 11.99
CA SER A 48 4.84 10.95 11.76
C SER A 48 4.61 11.51 10.35
N VAL A 49 3.41 11.30 9.81
CA VAL A 49 3.02 11.85 8.51
C VAL A 49 2.45 13.24 8.74
N ASP A 50 3.14 14.26 8.23
CA ASP A 50 2.76 15.66 8.33
C ASP A 50 2.33 16.24 6.96
N SER A 51 2.47 15.49 5.87
CA SER A 51 1.96 15.83 4.54
C SER A 51 1.05 14.75 3.97
N GLN A 52 -0.07 15.15 3.36
CA GLN A 52 -1.02 14.23 2.69
C GLN A 52 -0.70 14.01 1.21
N SER A 53 0.48 14.46 0.74
CA SER A 53 0.85 14.41 -0.69
C SER A 53 1.65 13.17 -1.09
N HIS A 54 2.06 12.33 -0.13
CA HIS A 54 2.79 11.10 -0.42
C HIS A 54 1.98 10.19 -1.33
N ARG A 55 2.69 9.38 -2.12
CA ARG A 55 2.07 8.56 -3.17
C ARG A 55 2.29 7.08 -2.97
N ILE A 56 1.26 6.30 -3.24
CA ILE A 56 1.28 4.83 -3.33
C ILE A 56 0.83 4.46 -4.74
N GLN A 57 1.67 3.68 -5.42
CA GLN A 57 1.39 3.16 -6.75
C GLN A 57 1.41 1.64 -6.73
N ILE A 58 0.50 1.01 -7.46
CA ILE A 58 0.52 -0.42 -7.75
C ILE A 58 0.57 -0.60 -9.27
N ASN A 59 1.57 -1.35 -9.75
CA ASN A 59 1.83 -1.55 -11.18
C ASN A 59 1.88 -0.21 -11.97
N GLY A 60 2.44 0.83 -11.35
CA GLY A 60 2.54 2.19 -11.91
C GLY A 60 1.24 3.01 -11.89
N THR A 61 0.14 2.46 -11.40
CA THR A 61 -1.14 3.16 -11.24
C THR A 61 -1.24 3.73 -9.83
N ASP A 62 -1.48 5.04 -9.69
CA ASP A 62 -1.77 5.65 -8.40
C ASP A 62 -3.03 5.05 -7.79
N LEU A 63 -3.01 4.78 -6.48
CA LEU A 63 -4.24 4.53 -5.76
C LEU A 63 -5.06 5.83 -5.71
N SER A 64 -6.39 5.72 -5.78
CA SER A 64 -7.27 6.89 -5.83
C SER A 64 -7.47 7.48 -4.43
N GLY A 65 -6.93 8.66 -4.13
CA GLY A 65 -7.29 9.39 -2.90
C GLY A 65 -6.15 10.18 -2.27
N PHE A 66 -6.16 10.22 -0.94
CA PHE A 66 -5.03 10.63 -0.09
C PHE A 66 -4.31 9.34 0.33
N ASP A 67 -3.24 8.96 -0.37
CA ASP A 67 -2.66 7.63 -0.22
C ASP A 67 -2.13 7.37 1.20
N ILE A 68 -1.55 8.40 1.82
CA ILE A 68 -1.08 8.34 3.22
C ILE A 68 -1.66 9.53 4.00
N PRO A 69 -2.63 9.30 4.90
CA PRO A 69 -3.23 10.36 5.68
C PRO A 69 -2.37 10.78 6.88
N LYS A 70 -2.58 12.01 7.33
CA LYS A 70 -2.06 12.48 8.63
C LYS A 70 -2.82 11.80 9.78
N PRO A 71 -2.14 11.49 10.89
CA PRO A 71 -2.79 11.04 12.10
C PRO A 71 -3.73 12.11 12.68
N PRO A 72 -4.86 11.73 13.30
CA PRO A 72 -5.75 12.67 13.94
C PRO A 72 -5.05 13.53 15.01
N GLY A 73 -5.42 14.81 15.05
CA GLY A 73 -4.94 15.76 16.06
C GLY A 73 -3.46 16.15 15.94
N ASP A 74 -2.87 16.06 14.74
CA ASP A 74 -1.48 16.41 14.46
C ASP A 74 -0.49 15.72 15.42
N SER A 75 -0.73 14.44 15.69
CA SER A 75 0.03 13.65 16.67
C SER A 75 1.09 12.78 15.99
N ASP A 76 2.17 12.46 16.70
CA ASP A 76 3.17 11.50 16.23
C ASP A 76 2.75 10.03 16.43
N ALA A 77 1.45 9.73 16.33
CA ALA A 77 0.90 8.41 16.61
C ALA A 77 1.08 7.43 15.44
N TRP A 78 1.10 6.14 15.75
CA TRP A 78 0.90 5.11 14.73
C TRP A 78 -0.56 5.14 14.27
N LEU A 79 -0.77 5.11 12.96
CA LEU A 79 -2.06 5.00 12.31
C LEU A 79 -2.03 3.86 11.31
N THR A 80 -3.04 2.99 11.35
CA THR A 80 -3.32 2.05 10.26
C THR A 80 -4.44 2.63 9.41
N TYR A 81 -4.16 2.85 8.13
CA TYR A 81 -5.10 3.36 7.14
C TYR A 81 -5.45 2.28 6.13
N MET A 82 -6.69 2.33 5.62
CA MET A 82 -7.16 1.47 4.54
C MET A 82 -7.42 2.33 3.30
N ASP A 83 -6.81 1.94 2.18
CA ASP A 83 -7.09 2.52 0.87
C ASP A 83 -7.69 1.47 -0.08
N ARG A 84 -8.52 1.91 -1.00
CA ARG A 84 -9.15 1.04 -2.01
C ARG A 84 -8.21 0.91 -3.20
N ILE A 85 -8.07 -0.33 -3.68
CA ILE A 85 -7.39 -0.62 -4.94
C ILE A 85 -8.45 -0.69 -6.04
N GLN A 86 -8.26 0.11 -7.08
CA GLN A 86 -9.24 0.27 -8.17
C GLN A 86 -9.33 -1.01 -9.00
N PRO A 87 -10.47 -1.21 -9.69
CA PRO A 87 -10.61 -2.24 -10.71
C PRO A 87 -9.41 -2.33 -11.65
N ASN A 88 -9.00 -3.55 -12.01
CA ASN A 88 -7.92 -3.83 -12.96
C ASN A 88 -6.50 -3.35 -12.58
N VAL A 89 -6.28 -2.83 -11.37
CA VAL A 89 -4.93 -2.44 -10.90
C VAL A 89 -4.11 -3.68 -10.53
N LEU A 90 -4.72 -4.64 -9.84
CA LEU A 90 -4.10 -5.93 -9.53
C LEU A 90 -4.26 -6.90 -10.70
N ARG A 91 -3.23 -7.73 -10.90
CA ARG A 91 -3.24 -8.82 -11.88
C ARG A 91 -2.77 -10.12 -11.24
N SER A 92 -3.17 -11.25 -11.79
CA SER A 92 -2.58 -12.54 -11.42
C SER A 92 -1.07 -12.56 -11.70
N GLY A 93 -0.30 -13.20 -10.81
CA GLY A 93 1.15 -13.26 -10.86
C GLY A 93 1.81 -12.09 -10.12
N MET A 94 2.94 -11.62 -10.64
CA MET A 94 3.73 -10.58 -9.96
C MET A 94 3.17 -9.18 -10.19
N ASN A 95 3.01 -8.48 -9.07
CA ASN A 95 2.64 -7.08 -8.99
C ASN A 95 3.76 -6.32 -8.29
N ASN A 96 3.86 -5.02 -8.55
CA ASN A 96 4.80 -4.14 -7.88
C ASN A 96 4.05 -3.08 -7.09
N ILE A 97 4.47 -2.81 -5.86
CA ILE A 97 4.02 -1.66 -5.08
C ILE A 97 5.19 -0.70 -4.88
N GLN A 98 4.89 0.59 -5.06
CA GLN A 98 5.82 1.69 -4.86
C GLN A 98 5.22 2.71 -3.90
N ILE A 99 6.01 3.14 -2.91
CA ILE A 99 5.70 4.28 -2.05
C ILE A 99 6.72 5.37 -2.33
N THR A 100 6.24 6.58 -2.58
CA THR A 100 7.07 7.76 -2.83
C THR A 100 6.73 8.87 -1.84
N ARG A 101 7.73 9.27 -1.05
CA ARG A 101 7.70 10.47 -0.24
C ARG A 101 7.60 11.69 -1.15
N VAL A 102 6.56 12.47 -0.93
CA VAL A 102 6.34 13.78 -1.55
C VAL A 102 6.05 14.78 -0.43
N GLY A 103 6.87 15.82 -0.31
CA GLY A 103 6.80 16.78 0.79
C GLY A 103 8.14 16.92 1.50
N ASN A 104 8.11 17.57 2.67
CA ASN A 104 9.29 17.91 3.46
C ASN A 104 9.33 17.17 4.81
N ASP A 105 8.33 16.35 5.11
CA ASP A 105 8.21 15.58 6.34
C ASP A 105 8.85 14.20 6.22
N ASP A 106 9.38 13.72 7.34
CA ASP A 106 9.96 12.38 7.45
C ASP A 106 8.99 11.49 8.20
N PHE A 107 8.66 10.34 7.61
CA PHE A 107 7.66 9.43 8.18
C PHE A 107 8.17 7.99 8.16
N VAL A 108 7.50 7.13 8.92
CA VAL A 108 7.85 5.71 9.02
C VAL A 108 6.68 4.86 8.53
N VAL A 109 6.98 3.87 7.68
CA VAL A 109 6.04 2.81 7.30
C VAL A 109 6.50 1.51 7.95
N LYS A 110 5.61 0.86 8.70
CA LYS A 110 5.90 -0.41 9.37
C LYS A 110 5.61 -1.60 8.46
N ASP A 111 4.41 -1.65 7.91
CA ASP A 111 3.94 -2.75 7.07
C ASP A 111 2.84 -2.31 6.13
N ILE A 112 2.62 -3.17 5.13
CA ILE A 112 1.53 -3.08 4.17
C ILE A 112 0.84 -4.44 4.12
N VAL A 113 -0.49 -4.46 4.04
CA VAL A 113 -1.27 -5.64 3.70
C VAL A 113 -2.05 -5.36 2.44
N VAL A 114 -1.84 -6.16 1.39
CA VAL A 114 -2.62 -6.08 0.16
C VAL A 114 -3.61 -7.22 0.16
N HIS A 115 -4.90 -6.91 0.09
CA HIS A 115 -5.99 -7.88 -0.01
C HIS A 115 -6.68 -7.81 -1.37
N TRP A 116 -7.15 -8.96 -1.85
CA TRP A 116 -7.98 -9.07 -3.04
C TRP A 116 -9.10 -10.08 -2.84
N ARG A 117 -9.96 -10.21 -3.85
CA ARG A 117 -10.93 -11.29 -3.96
C ARG A 117 -10.81 -11.95 -5.33
N GLU A 118 -11.29 -13.18 -5.42
CA GLU A 118 -11.28 -13.99 -6.64
C GLU A 118 -12.72 -14.31 -7.08
N ALA A 119 -12.96 -14.37 -8.39
CA ALA A 119 -14.21 -14.86 -9.01
C ALA A 119 -13.87 -15.88 -10.09
#